data_AF-A0A1Q9AW71-F1
#
_entry.id   AF-A0A1Q9AW71-F1
#
_cell.length_a   1.000
_cell.length_b   1.000
_cell.length_c   1.000
_cell.angle_alpha   90.00
_cell.angle_beta   90.00
_cell.angle_gamma   90.00
#
_symmetry.space_group_name_H-M   'P 1'
#
loop_
_entity.id
_entity.type
_entity.pdbx_description
1 polymer ?
#
loop_
_entity_poly.entity_id
_entity_poly.type
_entity_poly.pdbx_seq_one_letter_code
_entity_poly.pdbx_strand_id
1 'polypeptide(L)'
;MIDDITAITQEIPYYGLTTLAGLAFALDQFAQKSGFHSFAEWAASHFLAGSSLSGYVKAVDELEPLETPAPGPMPATFGYEVCLLVTKQRDAF
;
A
#
# COMPACT_ATOMS: atom_id res chain seq x y z
N MET A 1 -21.45 -0.48 -16.86
CA MET A 1 -21.46 -1.73 -16.07
C MET A 1 -20.10 -1.79 -15.38
N ILE A 2 -20.05 -1.84 -14.05
CA ILE A 2 -18.79 -1.93 -13.29
C ILE A 2 -18.62 -3.41 -12.94
N ASP A 3 -17.51 -3.99 -13.37
CA ASP A 3 -17.26 -5.42 -13.30
C ASP A 3 -16.02 -5.68 -12.44
N ASP A 4 -16.22 -6.35 -11.32
CA ASP A 4 -15.20 -6.69 -10.32
C ASP A 4 -14.51 -5.48 -9.66
N ILE A 5 -14.86 -5.25 -8.38
CA ILE A 5 -14.18 -4.31 -7.51
C ILE A 5 -13.42 -5.15 -6.47
N THR A 6 -12.10 -5.08 -6.52
CA THR A 6 -11.25 -5.70 -5.48
C THR A 6 -10.67 -4.59 -4.61
N ALA A 7 -11.04 -4.60 -3.32
CA ALA A 7 -10.44 -3.75 -2.31
C ALA A 7 -9.36 -4.55 -1.58
N ILE A 8 -8.13 -4.02 -1.56
CA ILE A 8 -6.99 -4.63 -0.87
C ILE A 8 -6.50 -3.63 0.17
N THR A 9 -6.62 -4.02 1.44
CA THR A 9 -6.17 -3.22 2.58
C THR A 9 -5.01 -3.91 3.28
N GLN A 10 -3.93 -3.17 3.56
CA GLN A 10 -2.78 -3.68 4.28
C GLN A 10 -2.18 -2.64 5.22
N GLU A 11 -1.71 -3.13 6.37
CA GLU A 11 -0.95 -2.36 7.34
C GLU A 11 0.55 -2.57 7.14
N ILE A 12 1.30 -1.47 7.02
CA ILE A 12 2.75 -1.47 6.81
C ILE A 12 3.45 -0.72 7.95
N PRO A 13 4.25 -1.39 8.79
CA PRO A 13 5.04 -0.70 9.81
C PRO A 13 6.18 0.10 9.16
N TYR A 14 6.39 1.34 9.59
CA TYR A 14 7.48 2.19 9.09
C TYR A 14 8.13 3.00 10.21
N TYR A 15 9.45 3.15 10.12
CA TYR A 15 10.28 3.94 11.01
C TYR A 15 11.15 4.85 10.15
N GLY A 16 10.68 6.06 9.82
CA GLY A 16 11.49 6.93 8.99
C GLY A 16 11.13 8.41 9.01
N LEU A 17 11.96 9.15 8.30
CA LEU A 17 12.24 10.57 8.58
C LEU A 17 11.18 11.54 8.06
N THR A 18 10.37 11.16 7.06
CA THR A 18 9.34 12.02 6.46
C THR A 18 8.10 11.23 6.04
N THR A 19 6.94 11.91 6.02
CA THR A 19 5.65 11.32 5.61
C THR A 19 5.69 10.77 4.19
N LEU A 20 6.28 11.51 3.23
CA LEU A 20 6.34 11.06 1.82
C LEU A 20 7.19 9.79 1.65
N ALA A 21 8.34 9.71 2.35
CA ALA A 21 9.17 8.52 2.31
C ALA A 21 8.42 7.30 2.88
N GLY A 22 7.66 7.48 3.96
CA GLY A 22 6.85 6.41 4.53
C GLY A 22 5.68 5.98 3.64
N LEU A 23 5.02 6.91 2.95
CA LEU A 23 3.98 6.58 1.96
C LEU A 23 4.54 5.76 0.80
N ALA A 24 5.68 6.19 0.22
CA ALA A 24 6.33 5.48 -0.87
C ALA A 24 6.77 4.07 -0.42
N PHE A 25 7.39 3.97 0.76
CA PHE A 25 7.75 2.69 1.37
C PHE A 25 6.54 1.76 1.55
N ALA A 26 5.42 2.29 2.05
CA ALA A 26 4.20 1.50 2.25
C ALA A 26 3.66 0.92 0.95
N LEU A 27 3.66 1.70 -0.13
CA LEU A 27 3.24 1.24 -1.45
C LEU A 27 4.17 0.15 -2.02
N ASP A 28 5.49 0.30 -1.84
CA ASP A 28 6.44 -0.71 -2.30
C ASP A 28 6.36 -2.01 -1.49
N GLN A 29 6.17 -1.93 -0.17
CA GLN A 29 5.94 -3.11 0.67
C GLN A 29 4.64 -3.83 0.31
N PHE A 30 3.56 -3.08 0.02
CA PHE A 30 2.32 -3.63 -0.49
C PHE A 30 2.54 -4.43 -1.79
N ALA A 31 3.32 -3.87 -2.72
CA ALA A 31 3.61 -4.51 -4.00
C ALA A 31 4.48 -5.77 -3.85
N GLN A 32 5.49 -5.72 -2.98
CA GLN A 32 6.35 -6.86 -2.67
C GLN A 32 5.59 -8.03 -2.08
N LYS A 33 4.63 -7.78 -1.17
CA LYS A 33 3.72 -8.82 -0.65
C LYS A 33 2.82 -9.42 -1.73
N SER A 34 2.55 -8.67 -2.79
CA SER A 34 1.80 -9.14 -3.96
C SER A 34 2.68 -9.83 -5.02
N GLY A 35 3.99 -9.99 -4.75
CA GLY A 35 4.94 -10.67 -5.65
C GLY A 35 5.62 -9.78 -6.69
N PHE A 36 5.53 -8.46 -6.57
CA PHE A 36 6.13 -7.49 -7.50
C PHE A 36 7.34 -6.80 -6.89
N HIS A 37 8.29 -6.34 -7.71
CA HIS A 37 9.49 -5.65 -7.25
C HIS A 37 9.19 -4.26 -6.66
N SER A 38 8.19 -3.56 -7.21
CA SER A 38 7.82 -2.19 -6.82
C SER A 38 6.34 -1.92 -7.06
N PHE A 39 5.82 -0.85 -6.45
CA PHE A 39 4.44 -0.40 -6.70
C PHE A 39 4.19 -0.04 -8.16
N ALA A 40 5.19 0.55 -8.84
CA ALA A 40 5.09 0.89 -10.26
C ALA A 40 4.87 -0.35 -11.13
N GLU A 41 5.56 -1.45 -10.83
CA GLU A 41 5.40 -2.72 -11.54
C GLU A 41 4.02 -3.34 -11.28
N TRP A 42 3.59 -3.35 -10.01
CA TRP A 42 2.25 -3.81 -9.65
C TRP A 42 1.16 -3.01 -10.39
N ALA A 43 1.25 -1.68 -10.39
CA ALA A 43 0.28 -0.82 -11.06
C ALA A 43 0.26 -1.02 -12.58
N ALA A 44 1.43 -1.13 -13.21
CA ALA A 44 1.55 -1.38 -14.64
C ALA A 44 0.90 -2.71 -15.06
N SER A 45 0.99 -3.76 -14.22
CA SER A 45 0.36 -5.05 -14.51
C SER A 45 -1.18 -4.95 -14.57
N HIS A 46 -1.79 -4.13 -13.71
CA HIS A 46 -3.24 -3.90 -13.70
C HIS A 46 -3.68 -3.02 -14.88
N PHE A 47 -2.91 -2.00 -15.23
CA PHE A 47 -3.19 -1.18 -16.40
C PHE A 47 -3.10 -1.98 -17.71
N LEU A 48 -2.13 -2.90 -17.84
CA LEU A 48 -2.06 -3.84 -18.97
C LEU A 48 -3.27 -4.77 -19.04
N ALA A 49 -3.88 -5.10 -17.90
CA ALA A 49 -5.10 -5.91 -17.83
C ALA A 49 -6.40 -5.10 -18.05
N GLY A 50 -6.30 -3.82 -18.43
CA GLY A 50 -7.45 -2.94 -18.66
C GLY A 50 -8.15 -2.49 -17.38
N SER A 51 -7.48 -2.58 -16.22
CA SER A 51 -8.04 -2.15 -14.94
C SER A 51 -7.67 -0.71 -14.62
N SER A 52 -8.53 -0.02 -13.86
CA SER A 52 -8.23 1.27 -13.25
C SER A 52 -7.94 1.10 -11.77
N LEU A 53 -7.13 2.01 -11.23
CA LEU A 53 -6.66 2.00 -9.85
C LEU A 53 -7.10 3.29 -9.15
N SER A 54 -7.63 3.16 -7.95
CA SER A 54 -7.89 4.29 -7.04
C SER A 54 -7.62 3.85 -5.60
N GLY A 55 -7.39 4.78 -4.68
CA GLY A 55 -7.11 4.40 -3.31
C GLY A 55 -6.55 5.51 -2.45
N TYR A 56 -6.16 5.15 -1.24
CA TYR A 56 -5.50 6.04 -0.29
C TYR A 56 -4.43 5.30 0.50
N VAL A 57 -3.51 6.09 1.04
CA VAL A 57 -2.55 5.64 2.04
C VAL A 57 -2.64 6.63 3.20
N LYS A 58 -2.96 6.14 4.39
CA LYS A 58 -3.07 6.96 5.60
C LYS A 58 -2.11 6.47 6.66
N ALA A 59 -1.49 7.39 7.39
CA ALA A 59 -0.73 7.04 8.58
C ALA A 59 -1.69 6.56 9.67
N VAL A 60 -1.26 5.56 10.44
CA VAL A 60 -1.99 5.00 11.55
C VAL A 60 -1.07 5.00 12.77
N ASP A 61 -1.49 5.69 13.81
CA ASP A 61 -0.70 5.93 15.03
C ASP A 61 -0.65 4.70 15.97
N GLU A 62 -1.51 3.70 15.73
CA GLU A 62 -1.77 2.57 16.65
C GLU A 62 -1.44 1.20 16.05
N LEU A 63 -0.36 1.08 15.27
CA LEU A 63 0.13 -0.24 14.85
C LEU A 63 1.04 -0.84 15.92
N GLU A 64 0.65 -1.98 16.49
CA GLU A 64 1.45 -2.67 17.50
C GLU A 64 2.86 -2.94 16.95
N PRO A 65 3.93 -2.50 17.66
CA PRO A 65 5.29 -2.76 17.22
C PRO A 65 5.57 -4.26 17.27
N LEU A 66 6.03 -4.80 16.14
CA LEU A 66 6.33 -6.23 16.00
C LEU A 66 7.53 -6.69 16.87
N GLU A 67 8.28 -5.77 17.49
CA GLU A 67 9.32 -6.07 18.47
C GLU A 67 9.75 -4.79 19.20
N THR A 68 10.06 -4.90 20.50
CA THR A 68 10.51 -3.76 21.33
C THR A 68 11.82 -3.20 20.79
N PRO A 69 11.89 -1.94 20.32
CA PRO A 69 13.15 -1.37 19.87
C PRO A 69 14.10 -1.15 21.06
N ALA A 70 15.39 -1.32 20.84
CA ALA A 70 16.44 -1.02 21.82
C ALA A 70 16.35 0.45 22.30
N PRO A 71 16.74 0.76 23.55
CA PRO A 71 16.62 2.11 24.09
C PRO A 71 17.42 3.14 23.27
N GLY A 72 16.72 4.13 22.72
CA GLY A 72 17.23 5.19 21.86
C GLY A 72 16.16 6.29 21.67
N PRO A 73 16.43 7.38 20.91
CA PRO A 73 15.43 8.41 20.64
C PRO A 73 14.18 7.75 20.08
N MET A 74 13.07 7.85 20.80
CA MET A 74 11.83 7.13 20.51
C MET A 74 11.37 7.52 19.10
N PRO A 75 11.47 6.62 18.10
CA PRO A 75 10.92 6.93 16.79
C PRO A 75 9.41 6.93 16.97
N ALA A 76 8.74 8.00 16.56
CA ALA A 76 7.29 8.01 16.54
C ALA A 76 6.86 6.89 15.58
N THR A 77 6.27 5.83 16.16
CA THR A 77 5.77 4.65 15.46
C THR A 77 4.54 5.07 14.66
N PHE A 78 4.71 5.27 13.37
CA PHE A 78 3.60 5.48 12.45
C PHE A 78 3.67 4.38 11.41
N GLY A 79 2.72 3.46 11.43
CA GLY A 79 2.55 2.58 10.27
C GLY A 79 1.56 3.20 9.28
N TYR A 80 1.29 2.49 8.19
CA TYR A 80 0.42 2.96 7.11
C TYR A 80 -0.65 1.94 6.79
N GLU A 81 -1.89 2.39 6.65
CA GLU A 81 -2.93 1.61 6.00
C GLU A 81 -2.97 2.00 4.52
N VAL A 82 -2.66 1.04 3.66
CA VAL A 82 -2.76 1.15 2.21
C VAL A 82 -4.06 0.49 1.79
N CYS A 83 -4.98 1.26 1.19
CA CYS A 83 -6.23 0.75 0.63
C CYS A 83 -6.29 1.06 -0.86
N LEU A 84 -6.26 0.01 -1.69
CA LEU A 84 -6.31 0.13 -3.14
C LEU A 84 -7.55 -0.59 -3.68
N LEU A 85 -8.27 0.12 -4.55
CA LEU A 85 -9.40 -0.37 -5.29
C LEU A 85 -8.96 -0.56 -6.74
N VAL A 86 -9.05 -1.81 -7.18
CA VAL A 86 -8.87 -2.20 -8.58
C VAL A 86 -10.25 -2.37 -9.18
N THR A 87 -10.53 -1.65 -10.26
CA THR A 87 -11.80 -1.75 -11.01
C THR A 87 -11.52 -2.23 -12.41
N LYS A 88 -12.14 -3.32 -12.84
CA LYS A 88 -12.05 -3.79 -14.22
C LYS A 88 -13.25 -3.29 -15.02
N GLN A 89 -13.04 -2.84 -16.25
CA GLN A 89 -14.16 -2.75 -17.19
C GLN A 89 -14.27 -4.10 -17.88
N ARG A 90 -15.41 -4.80 -17.79
CA ARG A 90 -15.70 -5.81 -18.82
C ARG A 90 -16.05 -5.03 -20.07
N ASP A 91 -15.28 -5.28 -21.12
CA ASP A 91 -15.67 -4.85 -22.46
C ASP A 91 -17.08 -5.36 -22.74
N ALA A 92 -17.98 -4.42 -23.00
CA ALA A 92 -19.23 -4.70 -23.68
C ALA A 92 -18.87 -4.98 -25.15
N PHE A 93 -18.50 -6.23 -25.45
CA PHE A 93 -18.51 -6.75 -26.81
C PHE A 93 -19.92 -7.21 -27.17
#